data_AF-A0A0N1DUG4-F1
#
_entry.id   AF-A0A0N1DUG4-F1
#
_cell.length_a   1.000
_cell.length_b   1.000
_cell.length_c   1.000
_cell.angle_alpha   90.00
_cell.angle_beta   90.00
_cell.angle_gamma   90.00
#
_symmetry.space_group_name_H-M   'P 1'
#
loop_
_entity.id
_entity.type
_entity.pdbx_description
1 polymer ?
#
loop_
_entity_poly.entity_id
_entity_poly.type
_entity_poly.pdbx_seq_one_letter_code
_entity_poly.pdbx_strand_id
1 'polypeptide(L)'
;MKRKASLILFFVLSCFHAQEILDKDALKKCKKEFNKKICISDEDKDGILFYLDQCPKEIGTVENKGCPWPDSDDDGIFDKDDICPTISGPIENNGCPWADTDGDGILDKDDACPTVPGIAENDGCPVLIKGISLHQFTKDELDKIKFDFLDNNKNVNYHSLADYIFNKIERKNLRNKVIYLNLIHLLEQGCNSDLKDYSDRNVINALKFKYFWDKRNFKKFVNIFPDKIIVPLPYDLNKEYSKAYRLTGGTDYNGIPKSKIKSYDAYNAKGKFMTEQEIKKTKFYDFERVLYSEIVTIDFELKKNKVKFSLGREDFYTEYINSKYIEISESDYLRD
;
A
#
# COMPACT_ATOMS: atom_id res chain seq x y z
N MET A 1 -22.59 -16.99 -93.29
CA MET A 1 -23.53 -18.03 -92.82
C MET A 1 -22.71 -19.22 -92.30
N LYS A 2 -23.01 -19.65 -91.06
CA LYS A 2 -22.60 -20.91 -90.39
C LYS A 2 -21.18 -21.06 -89.80
N ARG A 3 -21.20 -21.16 -88.46
CA ARG A 3 -20.22 -21.66 -87.47
C ARG A 3 -19.69 -23.07 -87.78
N LYS A 4 -18.50 -23.39 -87.24
CA LYS A 4 -18.16 -24.50 -86.30
C LYS A 4 -16.61 -24.54 -86.18
N ALA A 5 -15.97 -24.15 -85.07
CA ALA A 5 -15.91 -24.73 -83.72
C ALA A 5 -14.61 -25.55 -83.50
N SER A 6 -14.02 -25.33 -82.31
CA SER A 6 -13.12 -26.25 -81.58
C SER A 6 -11.62 -26.16 -81.86
N LEU A 7 -10.88 -25.53 -80.94
CA LEU A 7 -9.88 -26.17 -80.04
C LEU A 7 -9.06 -25.06 -79.35
N ILE A 8 -9.58 -24.53 -78.24
CA ILE A 8 -8.74 -23.82 -77.27
C ILE A 8 -8.48 -24.83 -76.15
N LEU A 9 -7.25 -25.34 -76.17
CA LEU A 9 -6.69 -26.31 -75.26
C LEU A 9 -6.82 -25.79 -73.82
N PHE A 10 -7.66 -26.45 -73.03
CA PHE A 10 -7.69 -26.39 -71.57
C PHE A 10 -6.31 -26.78 -71.03
N PHE A 11 -5.43 -25.80 -70.78
CA PHE A 11 -4.33 -25.95 -69.83
C PHE A 11 -4.81 -25.40 -68.48
N VAL A 12 -5.80 -26.07 -67.90
CA VAL A 12 -6.00 -26.05 -66.45
C VAL A 12 -4.86 -26.89 -65.90
N LEU A 13 -3.70 -26.24 -65.76
CA LEU A 13 -2.62 -26.73 -64.93
C LEU A 13 -3.20 -26.74 -63.51
N SER A 14 -3.74 -27.89 -63.13
CA SER A 14 -4.06 -28.27 -61.78
C SER A 14 -2.97 -27.74 -60.85
N CYS A 15 -3.30 -26.73 -60.04
CA CYS A 15 -2.59 -26.45 -58.81
C CYS A 15 -2.76 -27.68 -57.90
N PHE A 16 -2.01 -28.74 -58.17
CA PHE A 16 -1.64 -29.67 -57.11
C PHE A 16 -0.73 -28.88 -56.18
N HIS A 17 -1.33 -28.18 -55.22
CA HIS A 17 -0.62 -27.83 -54.00
C HIS A 17 -0.25 -29.16 -53.35
N ALA A 18 0.97 -29.62 -53.60
CA ALA A 18 1.62 -30.56 -52.71
C ALA A 18 1.70 -29.84 -51.36
N GLN A 19 0.75 -30.16 -50.47
CA GLN A 19 0.79 -29.75 -49.07
C GLN A 19 2.17 -30.14 -48.55
N GLU A 20 2.99 -29.15 -48.22
CA GLU A 20 4.26 -29.41 -47.56
C GLU A 20 3.95 -30.20 -46.30
N ILE A 21 4.60 -31.35 -46.15
CA ILE A 21 4.51 -32.13 -44.93
C ILE A 21 5.17 -31.27 -43.84
N LEU A 22 4.34 -30.68 -42.98
CA LEU A 22 4.75 -29.74 -41.93
C LEU A 22 5.78 -30.34 -40.97
N ASP A 23 5.71 -31.65 -40.73
CA ASP A 23 6.69 -32.41 -39.94
C ASP A 23 6.90 -33.82 -40.55
N LYS A 24 8.03 -33.99 -41.25
CA LYS A 24 8.37 -35.24 -41.94
C LYS A 24 8.71 -36.37 -40.95
N ASP A 25 9.22 -36.03 -39.77
CA ASP A 25 9.65 -37.02 -38.77
C ASP A 25 8.45 -37.55 -37.98
N ALA A 26 7.53 -36.67 -37.57
CA ALA A 26 6.26 -37.07 -36.96
C ALA A 26 5.45 -37.98 -37.90
N LEU A 27 5.37 -37.64 -39.20
CA LEU A 27 4.69 -38.48 -40.18
C LEU A 27 5.38 -39.84 -40.37
N LYS A 28 6.72 -39.88 -40.33
CA LYS A 28 7.48 -41.13 -40.40
C LYS A 28 7.23 -41.99 -39.16
N LYS A 29 7.11 -41.38 -37.98
CA LYS A 29 6.77 -42.07 -36.72
C LYS A 29 5.35 -42.65 -36.78
N CYS A 30 4.35 -41.85 -37.16
CA CYS A 30 2.97 -42.32 -37.32
C CYS A 30 2.89 -43.51 -38.28
N LYS A 31 3.59 -43.46 -39.42
CA LYS A 31 3.60 -44.55 -40.42
C LYS A 31 4.21 -45.87 -39.93
N LYS A 32 4.94 -45.88 -38.81
CA LYS A 32 5.41 -47.14 -38.19
C LYS A 32 4.29 -47.88 -37.47
N GLU A 33 3.29 -47.15 -36.99
CA GLU A 33 2.21 -47.67 -36.14
C GLU A 33 0.87 -47.73 -36.90
N PHE A 34 0.64 -46.81 -37.83
CA PHE A 34 -0.59 -46.67 -38.60
C PHE A 34 -0.32 -46.60 -40.11
N ASN A 35 -1.35 -46.83 -40.93
CA ASN A 35 -1.22 -46.68 -42.38
C ASN A 35 -1.26 -45.20 -42.81
N LYS A 36 -0.79 -44.91 -44.04
CA LYS A 36 -0.72 -43.54 -44.57
C LYS A 36 -2.07 -42.81 -44.53
N LYS A 37 -3.19 -43.50 -44.77
CA LYS A 37 -4.54 -42.88 -44.82
C LYS A 37 -4.97 -42.38 -43.45
N ILE A 38 -4.70 -43.14 -42.39
CA ILE A 38 -4.96 -42.72 -41.00
C ILE A 38 -4.05 -41.56 -40.63
N CYS A 39 -2.75 -41.65 -40.91
CA CYS A 39 -1.84 -40.55 -40.56
C CYS A 39 -2.20 -39.22 -41.23
N ILE A 40 -2.90 -39.21 -42.37
CA ILE A 40 -3.31 -37.98 -43.06
C ILE A 40 -4.81 -37.70 -42.94
N SER A 41 -5.54 -38.45 -42.11
CA SER A 41 -6.92 -38.11 -41.79
C SER A 41 -6.98 -37.03 -40.72
N ASP A 42 -8.15 -36.45 -40.56
CA ASP A 42 -8.54 -35.48 -39.54
C ASP A 42 -9.95 -35.95 -39.11
N GLU A 43 -10.05 -36.53 -37.92
CA GLU A 43 -11.23 -37.29 -37.48
C GLU A 43 -12.28 -36.39 -36.79
N ASP A 44 -11.83 -35.44 -35.96
CA ASP A 44 -12.68 -34.43 -35.32
C ASP A 44 -12.90 -33.15 -36.15
N LYS A 45 -12.14 -32.99 -37.25
CA LYS A 45 -12.27 -31.89 -38.23
C LYS A 45 -11.85 -30.54 -37.65
N ASP A 46 -10.88 -30.52 -36.75
CA ASP A 46 -10.30 -29.29 -36.23
C ASP A 46 -9.25 -28.66 -37.19
N GLY A 47 -8.92 -29.35 -38.29
CA GLY A 47 -7.97 -28.92 -39.30
C GLY A 47 -6.52 -29.37 -39.03
N ILE A 48 -6.29 -30.18 -38.00
CA ILE A 48 -5.01 -30.77 -37.64
C ILE A 48 -5.02 -32.24 -38.04
N LEU A 49 -3.98 -32.65 -38.75
CA LEU A 49 -3.89 -34.03 -39.23
C LEU A 49 -3.57 -34.96 -38.05
N PHE A 50 -4.14 -36.16 -38.05
CA PHE A 50 -4.01 -37.20 -37.02
C PHE A 50 -2.58 -37.42 -36.50
N TYR A 51 -1.57 -37.27 -37.36
CA TYR A 51 -0.16 -37.45 -36.96
C TYR A 51 0.46 -36.27 -36.19
N LEU A 52 -0.21 -35.12 -36.18
CA LEU A 52 0.15 -33.89 -35.46
C LEU A 52 -0.78 -33.63 -34.27
N ASP A 53 -1.94 -34.29 -34.27
CA ASP A 53 -3.00 -34.13 -33.30
C ASP A 53 -2.78 -35.04 -32.08
N GLN A 54 -2.78 -34.43 -30.90
CA GLN A 54 -2.66 -35.13 -29.62
C GLN A 54 -4.01 -35.65 -29.09
N CYS A 55 -5.12 -35.10 -29.57
CA CYS A 55 -6.47 -35.49 -29.19
C CYS A 55 -7.35 -35.75 -30.42
N PRO A 56 -7.10 -36.80 -31.24
CA PRO A 56 -7.71 -36.98 -32.57
C PRO A 56 -9.23 -37.23 -32.62
N LYS A 57 -9.93 -37.08 -31.50
CA LYS A 57 -11.37 -37.29 -31.37
C LYS A 57 -12.06 -36.08 -30.72
N GLU A 58 -11.32 -35.06 -30.34
CA GLU A 58 -11.80 -33.89 -29.62
C GLU A 58 -11.29 -32.65 -30.33
N ILE A 59 -12.20 -31.77 -30.73
CA ILE A 59 -11.83 -30.55 -31.44
C ILE A 59 -10.90 -29.71 -30.57
N GLY A 60 -9.68 -29.44 -31.06
CA GLY A 60 -8.73 -28.60 -30.37
C GLY A 60 -8.15 -27.47 -31.20
N THR A 61 -7.18 -26.79 -30.62
CA THR A 61 -6.48 -25.68 -31.28
C THR A 61 -5.08 -26.09 -31.68
N VAL A 62 -4.53 -25.44 -32.71
CA VAL A 62 -3.13 -25.65 -33.12
C VAL A 62 -2.16 -25.35 -31.97
N GLU A 63 -2.47 -24.35 -31.15
CA GLU A 63 -1.67 -23.97 -29.99
C GLU A 63 -1.57 -25.10 -28.96
N ASN A 64 -2.67 -25.82 -28.73
CA ASN A 64 -2.72 -26.98 -27.84
C ASN A 64 -2.65 -28.33 -28.58
N LYS A 65 -2.03 -28.34 -29.77
CA LYS A 65 -1.76 -29.55 -30.58
C LYS A 65 -3.00 -30.42 -30.83
N GLY A 66 -4.13 -29.80 -31.15
CA GLY A 66 -5.38 -30.51 -31.44
C GLY A 66 -6.14 -30.97 -30.21
N CYS A 67 -5.72 -30.58 -29.00
CA CYS A 67 -6.52 -30.77 -27.80
C CYS A 67 -7.33 -29.52 -27.43
N PRO A 68 -8.53 -29.68 -26.84
CA PRO A 68 -9.20 -28.58 -26.16
C PRO A 68 -8.38 -28.11 -24.95
N TRP A 69 -8.50 -26.83 -24.59
CA TRP A 69 -7.92 -26.36 -23.32
C TRP A 69 -8.81 -26.82 -22.16
N PRO A 70 -8.22 -27.33 -21.06
CA PRO A 70 -9.00 -27.68 -19.88
C PRO A 70 -9.55 -26.41 -19.20
N ASP A 71 -10.70 -26.58 -18.56
CA ASP A 71 -11.33 -25.66 -17.62
C ASP A 71 -11.67 -26.56 -16.42
N SER A 72 -10.82 -26.52 -15.40
CA SER A 72 -10.79 -27.50 -14.33
C SER A 72 -11.85 -27.28 -13.25
N ASP A 73 -12.39 -26.06 -13.14
CA ASP A 73 -13.46 -25.71 -12.19
C ASP A 73 -14.77 -25.26 -12.85
N ASP A 74 -14.86 -25.38 -14.18
CA ASP A 74 -16.05 -25.16 -14.99
C ASP A 74 -16.59 -23.71 -14.87
N ASP A 75 -15.72 -22.71 -14.67
CA ASP A 75 -16.10 -21.31 -14.54
C ASP A 75 -16.20 -20.55 -15.89
N GLY A 76 -15.78 -21.20 -16.98
CA GLY A 76 -15.80 -20.68 -18.33
C GLY A 76 -14.50 -19.99 -18.75
N ILE A 77 -13.46 -20.02 -17.92
CA ILE A 77 -12.11 -19.54 -18.21
C ILE A 77 -11.18 -20.75 -18.26
N PHE A 78 -10.44 -20.91 -19.35
CA PHE A 78 -9.50 -22.02 -19.47
C PHE A 78 -8.36 -21.89 -18.45
N ASP A 79 -7.86 -23.01 -17.92
CA ASP A 79 -6.80 -23.08 -16.89
C ASP A 79 -5.55 -22.25 -17.23
N LYS A 80 -5.28 -22.02 -18.53
CA LYS A 80 -4.14 -21.21 -18.99
C LYS A 80 -4.34 -19.69 -18.83
N ASP A 81 -5.59 -19.25 -18.74
CA ASP A 81 -6.02 -17.85 -18.63
C ASP A 81 -6.64 -17.54 -17.25
N ASP A 82 -6.87 -18.57 -16.42
CA ASP A 82 -7.41 -18.47 -15.07
C ASP A 82 -6.30 -18.33 -14.00
N ILE A 83 -6.47 -17.36 -13.10
CA ILE A 83 -5.55 -17.14 -11.95
C ILE A 83 -5.81 -18.18 -10.84
N CYS A 84 -7.02 -18.73 -10.75
CA CYS A 84 -7.46 -19.72 -9.78
C CYS A 84 -8.04 -21.00 -10.42
N PRO A 85 -7.27 -21.81 -11.20
CA PRO A 85 -7.78 -22.94 -12.01
C PRO A 85 -8.47 -24.11 -11.29
N THR A 86 -8.73 -23.99 -9.99
CA THR A 86 -9.35 -25.05 -9.19
C THR A 86 -10.46 -24.50 -8.30
N ILE A 87 -10.73 -23.19 -8.39
CA ILE A 87 -11.68 -22.47 -7.55
C ILE A 87 -12.43 -21.48 -8.45
N SER A 88 -13.61 -21.90 -8.90
CA SER A 88 -14.47 -21.13 -9.80
C SER A 88 -14.62 -19.67 -9.38
N GLY A 89 -14.47 -18.77 -10.34
CA GLY A 89 -14.65 -17.34 -10.14
C GLY A 89 -15.20 -16.59 -11.36
N PRO A 90 -15.57 -15.32 -11.18
CA PRO A 90 -16.04 -14.50 -12.29
C PRO A 90 -14.92 -14.09 -13.24
N ILE A 91 -15.26 -13.92 -14.52
CA ILE A 91 -14.35 -13.38 -15.55
C ILE A 91 -13.83 -11.98 -15.18
N GLU A 92 -14.62 -11.17 -14.47
CA GLU A 92 -14.22 -9.86 -13.99
C GLU A 92 -13.06 -9.91 -12.97
N ASN A 93 -12.83 -11.06 -12.35
CA ASN A 93 -11.73 -11.31 -11.42
C ASN A 93 -10.77 -12.41 -11.91
N ASN A 94 -10.72 -12.64 -13.22
CA ASN A 94 -9.85 -13.61 -13.87
C ASN A 94 -9.95 -15.02 -13.26
N GLY A 95 -11.17 -15.48 -13.01
CA GLY A 95 -11.49 -16.83 -12.53
C GLY A 95 -11.27 -17.05 -11.04
N CYS A 96 -10.89 -16.00 -10.29
CA CYS A 96 -10.82 -16.09 -8.83
C CYS A 96 -12.10 -15.57 -8.17
N PRO A 97 -12.60 -16.19 -7.09
CA PRO A 97 -13.63 -15.58 -6.27
C PRO A 97 -13.15 -14.26 -5.66
N TRP A 98 -14.07 -13.33 -5.41
CA TRP A 98 -13.77 -12.12 -4.65
C TRP A 98 -13.59 -12.45 -3.17
N ALA A 99 -12.61 -11.82 -2.53
CA ALA A 99 -12.38 -11.96 -1.09
C ALA A 99 -13.40 -11.15 -0.28
N ASP A 100 -13.63 -11.62 0.95
CA ASP A 100 -14.30 -10.92 2.05
C ASP A 100 -13.36 -11.12 3.25
N THR A 101 -12.44 -10.17 3.42
CA THR A 101 -11.28 -10.30 4.30
C THR A 101 -11.68 -10.25 5.77
N ASP A 102 -12.75 -9.53 6.12
CA ASP A 102 -13.21 -9.40 7.50
C ASP A 102 -14.45 -10.25 7.84
N GLY A 103 -15.11 -10.81 6.84
CA GLY A 103 -16.20 -11.77 6.98
C GLY A 103 -17.53 -11.13 7.34
N ASP A 104 -17.77 -9.87 7.00
CA ASP A 104 -19.03 -9.17 7.24
C ASP A 104 -20.12 -9.46 6.19
N GLY A 105 -19.75 -10.16 5.11
CA GLY A 105 -20.63 -10.54 4.01
C GLY A 105 -20.64 -9.55 2.84
N ILE A 106 -19.79 -8.53 2.86
CA ILE A 106 -19.58 -7.57 1.78
C ILE A 106 -18.18 -7.81 1.21
N LEU A 107 -18.11 -8.02 -0.11
CA LEU A 107 -16.84 -8.34 -0.76
C LEU A 107 -15.88 -7.15 -0.67
N ASP A 108 -14.57 -7.39 -0.55
CA ASP A 108 -13.53 -6.37 -0.42
C ASP A 108 -13.58 -5.28 -1.50
N LYS A 109 -14.09 -5.62 -2.69
CA LYS A 109 -14.26 -4.68 -3.81
C LYS A 109 -15.44 -3.70 -3.64
N ASP A 110 -16.40 -4.05 -2.79
CA ASP A 110 -17.62 -3.30 -2.49
C ASP A 110 -17.63 -2.78 -1.02
N ASP A 111 -16.66 -3.21 -0.21
CA ASP A 111 -16.49 -2.83 1.18
C ASP A 111 -15.59 -1.58 1.31
N ALA A 112 -16.10 -0.54 1.98
CA ALA A 112 -15.31 0.65 2.30
C ALA A 112 -14.34 0.44 3.46
N CYS A 113 -14.50 -0.63 4.24
CA CYS A 113 -13.71 -1.03 5.38
C CYS A 113 -13.26 -2.50 5.34
N PRO A 114 -12.53 -2.99 4.30
CA PRO A 114 -12.26 -4.43 4.04
C PRO A 114 -11.55 -5.25 5.14
N THR A 115 -11.19 -4.63 6.27
CA THR A 115 -10.46 -5.28 7.36
C THR A 115 -11.16 -5.11 8.71
N VAL A 116 -12.34 -4.48 8.75
CA VAL A 116 -13.08 -4.13 9.96
C VAL A 116 -14.58 -4.38 9.74
N PRO A 117 -15.15 -5.46 10.32
CA PRO A 117 -16.51 -5.88 9.99
C PRO A 117 -17.55 -4.80 10.22
N GLY A 118 -18.40 -4.54 9.22
CA GLY A 118 -19.45 -3.54 9.31
C GLY A 118 -20.83 -4.07 8.93
N ILE A 119 -21.65 -3.15 8.42
CA ILE A 119 -23.01 -3.46 7.95
C ILE A 119 -23.23 -2.89 6.55
N ALA A 120 -24.09 -3.54 5.78
CA ALA A 120 -24.41 -3.13 4.42
C ALA A 120 -24.96 -1.69 4.33
N GLU A 121 -25.74 -1.24 5.33
CA GLU A 121 -26.27 0.12 5.37
C GLU A 121 -25.20 1.21 5.52
N ASN A 122 -23.96 0.82 5.84
CA ASN A 122 -22.82 1.70 5.99
C ASN A 122 -21.63 1.26 5.10
N ASP A 123 -21.93 0.59 3.98
CA ASP A 123 -20.95 0.12 2.98
C ASP A 123 -19.82 -0.71 3.60
N GLY A 124 -20.17 -1.67 4.46
CA GLY A 124 -19.21 -2.58 5.13
C GLY A 124 -18.42 -1.96 6.26
N CYS A 125 -18.75 -0.72 6.64
CA CYS A 125 -18.13 -0.08 7.80
C CYS A 125 -18.99 -0.19 9.08
N PRO A 126 -18.37 -0.25 10.28
CA PRO A 126 -19.09 -0.27 11.55
C PRO A 126 -20.00 0.95 11.77
N VAL A 127 -21.19 0.77 12.38
CA VAL A 127 -22.10 1.88 12.68
C VAL A 127 -21.49 2.90 13.64
N LEU A 128 -21.45 4.15 13.20
CA LEU A 128 -21.03 5.28 14.02
C LEU A 128 -22.09 5.57 15.11
N ILE A 129 -21.72 5.47 16.38
CA ILE A 129 -22.66 5.73 17.49
C ILE A 129 -23.00 7.23 17.54
N LYS A 130 -24.25 7.55 17.16
CA LYS A 130 -24.98 8.83 17.32
C LYS A 130 -24.12 10.07 17.64
N GLY A 131 -23.70 10.75 16.58
CA GLY A 131 -23.20 12.14 16.64
C GLY A 131 -21.68 12.29 16.79
N ILE A 132 -20.93 11.19 16.82
CA ILE A 132 -19.47 11.18 16.72
C ILE A 132 -19.12 10.26 15.56
N SER A 133 -18.63 10.82 14.45
CA SER A 133 -18.15 10.06 13.29
C SER A 133 -16.77 9.46 13.55
N LEU A 134 -16.65 8.64 14.60
CA LEU A 134 -15.38 8.00 14.92
C LEU A 134 -15.57 6.61 15.51
N HIS A 135 -14.72 5.70 15.06
CA HIS A 135 -14.47 4.43 15.74
C HIS A 135 -13.93 4.68 17.15
N GLN A 136 -14.59 4.13 18.16
CA GLN A 136 -14.05 4.13 19.51
C GLN A 136 -13.33 2.80 19.74
N PHE A 137 -12.00 2.81 19.60
CA PHE A 137 -11.19 1.65 19.93
C PHE A 137 -11.48 1.17 21.37
N THR A 138 -11.84 -0.09 21.48
CA THR A 138 -11.87 -0.85 22.74
C THR A 138 -10.45 -0.95 23.31
N LYS A 139 -10.36 -1.33 24.59
CA LYS A 139 -9.06 -1.54 25.24
C LYS A 139 -8.25 -2.62 24.53
N ASP A 140 -8.90 -3.71 24.12
CA ASP A 140 -8.24 -4.85 23.49
C ASP A 140 -7.70 -4.49 22.10
N GLU A 141 -8.45 -3.71 21.32
CA GLU A 141 -7.96 -3.16 20.05
C GLU A 141 -6.74 -2.24 20.25
N LEU A 142 -6.78 -1.35 21.25
CA LEU A 142 -5.64 -0.48 21.57
C LEU A 142 -4.42 -1.28 22.00
N ASP A 143 -4.61 -2.32 22.82
CA ASP A 143 -3.53 -3.18 23.27
C ASP A 143 -2.93 -3.98 22.10
N LYS A 144 -3.76 -4.44 21.15
CA LYS A 144 -3.32 -5.08 19.90
C LYS A 144 -2.51 -4.12 19.02
N ILE A 145 -3.04 -2.94 18.69
CA ILE A 145 -2.35 -1.92 17.88
C ILE A 145 -0.99 -1.57 18.51
N LYS A 146 -0.95 -1.41 19.83
CA LYS A 146 0.29 -1.11 20.55
C LYS A 146 1.28 -2.28 20.50
N PHE A 147 0.80 -3.51 20.61
CA PHE A 147 1.65 -4.70 20.49
C PHE A 147 2.25 -4.78 19.08
N ASP A 148 1.42 -4.66 18.04
CA ASP A 148 1.85 -4.72 16.64
C ASP A 148 2.84 -3.59 16.33
N PHE A 149 2.56 -2.37 16.80
CA PHE A 149 3.49 -1.25 16.70
C PHE A 149 4.84 -1.57 17.34
N LEU A 150 4.85 -2.14 18.55
CA LEU A 150 6.09 -2.46 19.26
C LEU A 150 6.88 -3.58 18.59
N ASP A 151 6.22 -4.62 18.08
CA ASP A 151 6.91 -5.71 17.40
C ASP A 151 7.52 -5.25 16.07
N ASN A 152 6.74 -4.50 15.28
CA ASN A 152 7.19 -3.95 13.99
C ASN A 152 8.35 -2.96 14.15
N ASN A 153 8.44 -2.27 15.29
CA ASN A 153 9.43 -1.23 15.56
C ASN A 153 10.45 -1.62 16.64
N LYS A 154 10.59 -2.91 16.97
CA LYS A 154 11.49 -3.37 18.05
C LYS A 154 12.97 -3.02 17.85
N ASN A 155 13.37 -2.80 16.60
CA ASN A 155 14.76 -2.44 16.24
C ASN A 155 14.99 -0.92 16.16
N VAL A 156 13.96 -0.10 16.33
CA VAL A 156 14.07 1.36 16.26
C VAL A 156 14.62 1.89 17.59
N ASN A 157 15.80 2.49 17.54
CA ASN A 157 16.37 3.20 18.69
C ASN A 157 16.03 4.69 18.64
N TYR A 158 14.94 5.09 19.31
CA TYR A 158 14.47 6.48 19.32
C TYR A 158 15.48 7.48 19.90
N HIS A 159 16.38 7.06 20.79
CA HIS A 159 17.39 7.95 21.35
C HIS A 159 18.51 8.27 20.38
N SER A 160 19.01 7.25 19.68
CA SER A 160 20.00 7.43 18.62
C SER A 160 19.41 8.18 17.43
N LEU A 161 18.12 7.97 17.14
CA LEU A 161 17.40 8.70 16.09
C LEU A 161 17.32 10.18 16.44
N ALA A 162 16.94 10.51 17.68
CA ALA A 162 16.93 11.88 18.17
C ALA A 162 18.32 12.53 18.08
N ASP A 163 19.39 11.81 18.45
CA ASP A 163 20.75 12.32 18.29
C ASP A 163 21.09 12.63 16.83
N TYR A 164 20.70 11.75 15.90
CA TYR A 164 20.90 11.97 14.46
C TYR A 164 20.13 13.20 13.97
N ILE A 165 18.81 13.23 14.21
CA ILE A 165 17.92 14.31 13.75
C ILE A 165 18.36 15.65 14.32
N PHE A 166 18.63 15.74 15.63
CA PHE A 166 18.98 17.01 16.26
C PHE A 166 20.32 17.57 15.77
N ASN A 167 21.26 16.70 15.36
CA ASN A 167 22.53 17.13 14.76
C ASN A 167 22.38 17.65 13.33
N LYS A 168 21.33 17.25 12.59
CA LYS A 168 21.03 17.77 11.25
C LYS A 168 20.41 19.17 11.29
N ILE A 169 19.83 19.58 12.42
CA ILE A 169 19.20 20.90 12.56
C ILE A 169 20.27 22.00 12.63
N GLU A 170 20.44 22.76 11.55
CA GLU A 170 21.40 23.86 11.47
C GLU A 170 20.99 25.07 12.34
N ARG A 171 21.69 25.30 13.46
CA ARG A 171 21.40 26.40 14.40
C ARG A 171 21.35 27.80 13.77
N LYS A 172 22.21 28.06 12.76
CA LYS A 172 22.26 29.35 12.04
C LYS A 172 20.93 29.70 11.37
N ASN A 173 20.18 28.69 10.93
CA ASN A 173 18.90 28.87 10.24
C ASN A 173 17.76 29.14 11.23
N LEU A 174 18.00 29.05 12.55
CA LEU A 174 16.96 29.11 13.58
C LEU A 174 16.85 30.43 14.34
N ARG A 175 17.65 31.46 14.01
CA ARG A 175 17.79 32.67 14.85
C ARG A 175 16.45 33.27 15.33
N ASN A 176 15.42 33.30 14.48
CA ASN A 176 14.08 33.80 14.82
C ASN A 176 12.97 32.73 14.71
N LYS A 177 13.31 31.45 14.54
CA LYS A 177 12.34 30.39 14.24
C LYS A 177 11.77 29.75 15.52
N VAL A 178 10.48 29.47 15.53
CA VAL A 178 9.83 28.56 16.48
C VAL A 178 10.04 27.14 15.99
N ILE A 179 10.32 26.21 16.89
CA ILE A 179 10.48 24.80 16.52
C ILE A 179 9.17 24.08 16.85
N TYR A 180 8.55 23.53 15.81
CA TYR A 180 7.33 22.76 15.93
C TYR A 180 7.66 21.29 15.88
N LEU A 181 7.43 20.60 16.99
CA LEU A 181 7.64 19.15 17.03
C LEU A 181 6.35 18.50 16.56
N ASN A 182 6.16 18.48 15.24
CA ASN A 182 5.04 17.78 14.63
C ASN A 182 5.54 16.49 14.01
N LEU A 183 5.07 15.35 14.53
CA LEU A 183 5.40 14.01 14.05
C LEU A 183 4.35 13.45 13.10
N ILE A 184 3.63 14.34 12.41
CA ILE A 184 2.46 13.95 11.64
C ILE A 184 2.55 14.46 10.21
N HIS A 185 2.71 13.52 9.28
CA HIS A 185 2.24 13.65 7.91
C HIS A 185 0.73 13.46 7.96
N LEU A 186 -0.03 14.55 8.13
CA LEU A 186 -1.49 14.56 7.91
C LEU A 186 -1.85 14.60 6.41
N LEU A 187 -0.85 14.46 5.53
CA LEU A 187 -1.03 14.60 4.08
C LEU A 187 -1.47 13.32 3.38
N GLU A 188 -1.53 12.17 4.06
CA GLU A 188 -2.42 11.12 3.56
C GLU A 188 -3.85 11.49 3.96
N GLN A 189 -4.48 12.28 3.09
CA GLN A 189 -5.88 12.64 3.17
C GLN A 189 -6.75 11.37 3.28
N GLY A 190 -7.04 10.94 4.49
CA GLY A 190 -8.40 10.54 4.89
C GLY A 190 -9.27 11.78 5.20
N CYS A 191 -8.67 12.97 5.28
CA CYS A 191 -9.38 14.22 5.54
C CYS A 191 -9.70 14.98 4.25
N ASN A 192 -10.55 14.38 3.42
CA ASN A 192 -11.53 15.10 2.63
C ASN A 192 -12.74 14.16 2.49
N SER A 193 -13.85 14.52 3.14
CA SER A 193 -15.19 13.94 2.99
C SER A 193 -15.47 12.49 3.44
N ASP A 194 -14.49 11.65 3.79
CA ASP A 194 -14.80 10.29 4.25
C ASP A 194 -14.86 10.20 5.79
N LEU A 195 -16.08 10.18 6.33
CA LEU A 195 -16.36 9.95 7.76
C LEU A 195 -16.12 8.47 8.18
N LYS A 196 -15.36 7.74 7.37
CA LYS A 196 -15.12 6.29 7.41
C LYS A 196 -13.63 5.94 7.61
N ASP A 197 -12.79 6.86 8.08
CA ASP A 197 -11.40 6.52 8.41
C ASP A 197 -11.31 5.77 9.76
N TYR A 198 -11.40 4.44 9.70
CA TYR A 198 -11.21 3.52 10.83
C TYR A 198 -9.74 3.17 11.07
N SER A 199 -8.80 3.84 10.39
CA SER A 199 -7.39 3.46 10.46
C SER A 199 -6.79 3.70 11.86
N ASP A 200 -5.95 2.77 12.30
CA ASP A 200 -5.17 2.90 13.53
C ASP A 200 -4.04 3.93 13.43
N ARG A 201 -3.91 4.62 12.28
CA ARG A 201 -2.88 5.62 11.97
C ARG A 201 -2.76 6.70 13.04
N ASN A 202 -3.89 7.18 13.56
CA ASN A 202 -3.91 8.18 14.64
C ASN A 202 -3.29 7.64 15.94
N VAL A 203 -3.60 6.39 16.28
CA VAL A 203 -3.02 5.70 17.44
C VAL A 203 -1.53 5.44 17.21
N ILE A 204 -1.15 4.96 16.03
CA ILE A 204 0.25 4.74 15.62
C ILE A 204 1.05 6.05 15.70
N ASN A 205 0.53 7.16 15.19
CA ASN A 205 1.21 8.46 15.25
C ASN A 205 1.36 8.96 16.69
N ALA A 206 0.34 8.75 17.54
CA ALA A 206 0.45 9.04 18.97
C ALA A 206 1.51 8.15 19.66
N LEU A 207 1.67 6.90 19.25
CA LEU A 207 2.72 6.00 19.73
C LEU A 207 4.11 6.47 19.26
N LYS A 208 4.31 6.76 17.96
CA LYS A 208 5.56 7.36 17.42
C LYS A 208 5.96 8.59 18.23
N PHE A 209 5.00 9.48 18.47
CA PHE A 209 5.19 10.68 19.28
C PHE A 209 5.66 10.36 20.70
N LYS A 210 4.94 9.46 21.38
CA LYS A 210 5.27 9.06 22.74
C LYS A 210 6.68 8.46 22.87
N TYR A 211 7.06 7.57 21.95
CA TYR A 211 8.35 6.87 22.02
C TYR A 211 9.52 7.75 21.59
N PHE A 212 9.31 8.67 20.63
CA PHE A 212 10.33 9.62 20.24
C PHE A 212 10.53 10.75 21.25
N TRP A 213 9.45 11.36 21.75
CA TRP A 213 9.50 12.50 22.67
C TRP A 213 9.48 12.10 24.14
N ASP A 214 10.27 11.09 24.49
CA ASP A 214 10.46 10.73 25.88
C ASP A 214 11.20 11.84 26.67
N LYS A 215 11.22 11.71 28.00
CA LYS A 215 11.88 12.68 28.89
C LYS A 215 13.35 12.91 28.52
N ARG A 216 14.06 11.88 28.08
CA ARG A 216 15.48 11.97 27.71
C ARG A 216 15.67 12.78 26.43
N ASN A 217 14.95 12.46 25.37
CA ASN A 217 15.04 13.13 24.08
C ASN A 217 14.56 14.57 24.18
N PHE A 218 13.49 14.83 24.94
CA PHE A 218 13.04 16.19 25.20
C PHE A 218 14.12 17.03 25.90
N LYS A 219 14.77 16.48 26.94
CA LYS A 219 15.87 17.17 27.64
C LYS A 219 17.06 17.43 26.71
N LYS A 220 17.44 16.46 25.87
CA LYS A 220 18.50 16.65 24.86
C LYS A 220 18.15 17.82 23.94
N PHE A 221 16.93 17.83 23.41
CA PHE A 221 16.46 18.86 22.49
C PHE A 221 16.49 20.26 23.11
N VAL A 222 15.93 20.41 24.31
CA VAL A 222 15.93 21.65 25.08
C VAL A 222 17.35 22.19 25.32
N ASN A 223 18.30 21.31 25.65
CA ASN A 223 19.69 21.71 25.86
C ASN A 223 20.36 22.23 24.58
N ILE A 224 19.95 21.72 23.41
CA ILE A 224 20.48 22.16 22.12
C ILE A 224 19.85 23.50 21.72
N PHE A 225 18.58 23.74 22.07
CA PHE A 225 17.80 24.90 21.66
C PHE A 225 17.18 25.70 22.84
N PRO A 226 17.97 26.14 23.83
CA PRO A 226 17.45 26.66 25.12
C PRO A 226 16.64 27.96 25.02
N ASP A 227 16.79 28.72 23.92
CA ASP A 227 16.09 29.99 23.69
C ASP A 227 14.90 29.87 22.74
N LYS A 228 14.55 28.66 22.30
CA LYS A 228 13.49 28.44 21.32
C LYS A 228 12.15 28.14 21.98
N ILE A 229 11.08 28.54 21.32
CA ILE A 229 9.73 28.09 21.67
C ILE A 229 9.57 26.71 21.04
N ILE A 230 9.19 25.73 21.86
CA ILE A 230 8.92 24.37 21.45
C ILE A 230 7.42 24.18 21.53
N VAL A 231 6.78 23.99 20.39
CA VAL A 231 5.36 23.65 20.40
C VAL A 231 5.24 22.17 20.05
N PRO A 232 5.06 21.29 21.05
CA PRO A 232 4.64 19.93 20.77
C PRO A 232 3.17 20.00 20.38
N LEU A 233 2.91 20.23 19.09
CA LEU A 233 1.55 20.15 18.57
C LEU A 233 1.39 18.81 17.89
N PRO A 234 0.37 18.04 18.27
CA PRO A 234 -0.44 17.45 17.24
C PRO A 234 -1.20 18.58 16.53
N TYR A 235 -0.84 18.83 15.28
CA TYR A 235 -1.59 19.75 14.44
C TYR A 235 -2.91 19.08 14.02
N ASP A 236 -3.80 18.74 14.95
CA ASP A 236 -5.20 18.62 14.58
C ASP A 236 -6.13 18.84 15.79
N LEU A 237 -7.15 19.64 15.52
CA LEU A 237 -8.18 20.18 16.40
C LEU A 237 -9.27 19.17 16.77
N ASN A 238 -9.08 17.88 16.47
CA ASN A 238 -10.07 16.88 16.82
C ASN A 238 -9.96 16.49 18.31
N LYS A 239 -11.09 16.45 19.03
CA LYS A 239 -11.19 15.98 20.44
C LYS A 239 -10.59 14.59 20.63
N GLU A 240 -10.37 13.87 19.54
CA GLU A 240 -10.20 12.43 19.49
C GLU A 240 -8.73 12.04 19.31
N TYR A 241 -7.92 12.89 18.67
CA TYR A 241 -6.47 12.83 18.84
C TYR A 241 -6.10 13.07 20.32
N SER A 242 -6.76 14.03 20.97
CA SER A 242 -6.58 14.26 22.41
C SER A 242 -6.92 12.99 23.22
N LYS A 243 -7.91 12.20 22.78
CA LYS A 243 -8.28 10.92 23.40
C LYS A 243 -7.24 9.84 23.13
N ALA A 244 -6.82 9.60 21.89
CA ALA A 244 -5.75 8.65 21.54
C ALA A 244 -4.42 8.97 22.24
N TYR A 245 -3.99 10.23 22.23
CA TYR A 245 -2.81 10.71 22.96
C TYR A 245 -2.94 10.52 24.48
N ARG A 246 -4.12 10.75 25.06
CA ARG A 246 -4.38 10.46 26.48
C ARG A 246 -4.32 8.95 26.76
N LEU A 247 -4.85 8.12 25.87
CA LEU A 247 -4.93 6.66 25.97
C LEU A 247 -3.56 5.99 25.85
N THR A 248 -2.69 6.48 24.96
CA THR A 248 -1.30 6.00 24.87
C THR A 248 -0.47 6.44 26.08
N GLY A 249 -1.00 7.30 26.95
CA GLY A 249 -0.34 7.74 28.17
C GLY A 249 0.38 9.08 28.05
N GLY A 250 0.31 9.77 26.90
CA GLY A 250 0.94 11.07 26.64
C GLY A 250 2.44 11.10 26.90
N THR A 251 3.08 12.24 26.67
CA THR A 251 4.45 12.50 27.12
C THR A 251 4.46 13.21 28.47
N ASP A 252 5.33 12.76 29.36
CA ASP A 252 5.66 13.46 30.60
C ASP A 252 6.63 14.61 30.27
N TYR A 253 6.09 15.78 29.93
CA TYR A 253 6.87 17.00 29.74
C TYR A 253 7.41 17.49 31.08
N ASN A 254 8.45 16.85 31.59
CA ASN A 254 9.18 17.30 32.78
C ASN A 254 8.31 17.41 34.05
N GLY A 255 7.37 16.49 34.25
CA GLY A 255 6.48 16.45 35.42
C GLY A 255 5.24 17.34 35.29
N ILE A 256 4.93 17.83 34.09
CA ILE A 256 3.77 18.71 33.88
C ILE A 256 2.50 17.86 33.87
N PRO A 257 1.56 18.08 34.81
CA PRO A 257 0.34 17.29 34.87
C PRO A 257 -0.43 17.40 33.56
N LYS A 258 -0.86 16.25 33.02
CA LYS A 258 -1.64 16.17 31.77
C LYS A 258 -2.85 17.10 31.75
N SER A 259 -3.46 17.34 32.92
CA SER A 259 -4.60 18.25 33.10
C SER A 259 -4.28 19.72 32.80
N LYS A 260 -3.01 20.10 32.80
CA LYS A 260 -2.56 21.48 32.50
C LYS A 260 -2.21 21.69 31.03
N ILE A 261 -2.13 20.63 30.23
CA ILE A 261 -1.81 20.73 28.80
C ILE A 261 -3.12 20.98 28.05
N LYS A 262 -3.37 22.23 27.62
CA LYS A 262 -4.51 22.52 26.75
C LYS A 262 -4.05 22.53 25.30
N SER A 263 -5.01 22.36 24.39
CA SER A 263 -4.79 22.60 22.97
C SER A 263 -4.18 23.99 22.78
N TYR A 264 -3.12 24.08 21.97
CA TYR A 264 -2.33 25.29 21.67
C TYR A 264 -1.35 25.79 22.70
N ASP A 265 -1.27 25.20 23.90
CA ASP A 265 -0.27 25.65 24.85
C ASP A 265 1.13 25.16 24.44
N ALA A 266 2.12 26.05 24.48
CA ALA A 266 3.50 25.79 24.09
C ALA A 266 4.42 25.73 25.31
N TYR A 267 5.54 25.03 25.15
CA TYR A 267 6.63 25.06 26.11
C TYR A 267 7.78 25.81 25.50
N ASN A 268 8.20 26.93 26.09
CA ASN A 268 9.51 27.42 25.69
C ASN A 268 10.60 26.46 26.24
N ALA A 269 11.74 26.41 25.56
CA ALA A 269 12.86 25.55 25.93
C ALA A 269 13.45 25.91 27.32
N LYS A 270 13.02 27.01 27.95
CA LYS A 270 13.35 27.33 29.35
C LYS A 270 12.39 26.67 30.34
N GLY A 271 11.50 25.79 29.88
CA GLY A 271 10.51 25.09 30.71
C GLY A 271 9.34 25.96 31.14
N LYS A 272 9.17 27.15 30.55
CA LYS A 272 8.03 28.02 30.85
C LYS A 272 6.89 27.73 29.87
N PHE A 273 5.72 27.49 30.45
CA PHE A 273 4.47 27.37 29.73
C PHE A 273 4.05 28.70 29.11
N MET A 274 3.59 28.65 27.87
CA MET A 274 3.00 29.76 27.16
C MET A 274 1.57 29.37 26.78
N THR A 275 0.62 30.13 27.28
CA THR A 275 -0.78 30.01 26.89
C THR A 275 -0.97 30.33 25.42
N GLU A 276 -2.05 29.84 24.81
CA GLU A 276 -2.48 30.26 23.48
C GLU A 276 -2.45 31.80 23.30
N GLN A 277 -2.88 32.58 24.30
CA GLN A 277 -2.84 34.04 24.27
C GLN A 277 -1.42 34.63 24.28
N GLU A 278 -0.48 34.00 24.97
CA GLU A 278 0.93 34.40 24.95
C GLU A 278 1.58 34.06 23.61
N ILE A 279 1.18 32.95 22.98
CA ILE A 279 1.61 32.57 21.63
C ILE A 279 1.00 33.52 20.58
N LYS A 280 -0.28 33.90 20.72
CA LYS A 280 -0.96 34.94 19.89
C LYS A 280 -0.21 36.27 19.84
N LYS A 281 0.48 36.62 20.92
CA LYS A 281 1.27 37.87 21.01
C LYS A 281 2.65 37.73 20.37
N THR A 282 3.07 36.52 20.02
CA THR A 282 4.26 36.29 19.22
C THR A 282 3.94 36.41 17.73
N LYS A 283 4.94 36.63 16.88
CA LYS A 283 4.76 36.66 15.41
C LYS A 283 4.39 35.28 14.80
N PHE A 284 4.17 34.26 15.63
CA PHE A 284 4.16 32.85 15.25
C PHE A 284 2.78 32.18 15.33
N TYR A 285 1.73 32.92 15.69
CA TYR A 285 0.39 32.36 15.91
C TYR A 285 -0.37 32.03 14.62
N ASP A 286 -0.04 32.68 13.51
CA ASP A 286 -0.75 32.50 12.25
C ASP A 286 -0.15 31.31 11.47
N PHE A 287 -0.47 30.09 11.88
CA PHE A 287 0.04 28.84 11.27
C PHE A 287 -0.13 28.77 9.76
N GLU A 288 -1.17 29.40 9.21
CA GLU A 288 -1.41 29.46 7.75
C GLU A 288 -0.47 30.45 7.05
N ARG A 289 0.09 31.43 7.78
CA ARG A 289 1.01 32.45 7.25
C ARG A 289 2.46 32.25 7.67
N VAL A 290 2.76 31.40 8.65
CA VAL A 290 4.14 30.97 8.90
C VAL A 290 4.52 30.07 7.73
N LEU A 291 5.30 30.62 6.79
CA LEU A 291 5.88 29.85 5.70
C LEU A 291 6.57 28.60 6.30
N TYR A 292 6.29 27.40 5.78
CA TYR A 292 6.98 26.15 6.15
C TYR A 292 8.52 26.29 6.21
N SER A 293 9.09 27.28 5.52
CA SER A 293 10.51 27.65 5.60
C SER A 293 10.99 28.16 6.97
N GLU A 294 10.08 28.57 7.86
CA GLU A 294 10.38 29.12 9.19
C GLU A 294 10.11 28.16 10.35
N ILE A 295 9.64 26.95 10.03
CA ILE A 295 9.31 25.90 10.99
C ILE A 295 10.27 24.74 10.78
N VAL A 296 10.88 24.25 11.87
CA VAL A 296 11.48 22.91 11.85
C VAL A 296 10.41 21.95 12.28
N THR A 297 9.80 21.27 11.32
CA THR A 297 9.00 20.06 11.52
C THR A 297 9.95 18.87 11.61
N ILE A 298 9.62 17.85 12.40
CA ILE A 298 10.31 16.55 12.39
C ILE A 298 9.23 15.53 12.15
N ASP A 299 8.96 15.22 10.89
CA ASP A 299 8.07 14.13 10.51
C ASP A 299 8.88 12.85 10.40
N PHE A 300 8.34 11.67 10.71
CA PHE A 300 9.00 10.44 10.30
C PHE A 300 8.11 9.22 10.07
N GLU A 301 8.51 8.42 9.09
CA GLU A 301 7.90 7.14 8.75
C GLU A 301 8.84 6.00 9.14
N LEU A 302 8.31 5.03 9.88
CA LEU A 302 9.06 3.87 10.32
C LEU A 302 8.80 2.70 9.38
N LYS A 303 9.87 2.08 8.88
CA LYS A 303 9.82 0.85 8.09
C LYS A 303 10.89 -0.10 8.61
N LYS A 304 10.52 -1.01 9.52
CA LYS A 304 11.45 -1.92 10.23
C LYS A 304 12.58 -1.16 10.95
N ASN A 305 13.80 -1.18 10.41
CA ASN A 305 14.97 -0.46 10.91
C ASN A 305 15.25 0.86 10.14
N LYS A 306 14.41 1.22 9.16
CA LYS A 306 14.53 2.42 8.35
C LYS A 306 13.61 3.52 8.84
N VAL A 307 14.09 4.76 8.72
CA VAL A 307 13.35 5.96 9.12
C VAL A 307 13.53 7.03 8.05
N LYS A 308 12.42 7.45 7.44
CA LYS A 308 12.37 8.69 6.64
C LYS A 308 12.00 9.81 7.58
N PHE A 309 12.68 10.95 7.55
CA PHE A 309 12.24 12.14 8.28
C PHE A 309 12.41 13.42 7.49
N SER A 310 11.58 14.42 7.77
CA SER A 310 11.61 15.71 7.07
C SER A 310 12.02 16.84 8.01
N LEU A 311 12.92 17.72 7.58
CA LEU A 311 13.24 18.99 8.25
C LEU A 311 12.85 20.15 7.33
N GLY A 312 11.67 20.73 7.57
CA GLY A 312 11.14 21.77 6.69
C GLY A 312 10.72 21.20 5.33
N ARG A 313 11.51 21.43 4.27
CA ARG A 313 11.27 20.90 2.91
C ARG A 313 12.30 19.85 2.47
N GLU A 314 13.24 19.52 3.35
CA GLU A 314 14.29 18.54 3.06
C GLU A 314 13.90 17.20 3.70
N ASP A 315 13.88 16.16 2.89
CA ASP A 315 13.64 14.78 3.31
C ASP A 315 14.97 14.04 3.48
N PHE A 316 15.05 13.24 4.53
CA PHE A 316 16.21 12.44 4.88
C PHE A 316 15.76 10.99 5.05
N TYR A 317 16.49 10.07 4.45
CA TYR A 317 16.22 8.64 4.55
C TYR A 317 17.36 8.00 5.33
N THR A 318 17.03 7.20 6.34
CA THR A 318 18.03 6.60 7.22
C THR A 318 17.75 5.15 7.51
N GLU A 319 18.80 4.42 7.86
CA GLU A 319 18.73 3.04 8.33
C GLU A 319 19.53 2.88 9.61
N TYR A 320 18.97 2.15 10.57
CA TYR A 320 19.63 1.81 11.82
C TYR A 320 20.53 0.58 11.63
N ILE A 321 21.84 0.80 11.63
CA ILE A 321 22.88 -0.23 11.45
C ILE A 321 23.98 -0.02 12.49
N ASN A 322 24.44 -1.10 13.13
CA ASN A 322 25.57 -1.06 14.08
C ASN A 322 25.41 0.02 15.17
N SER A 323 24.20 0.12 15.74
CA SER A 323 23.85 1.07 16.79
C SER A 323 23.83 2.55 16.40
N LYS A 324 23.80 2.87 15.10
CA LYS A 324 23.75 4.23 14.58
C LYS A 324 22.78 4.33 13.40
N TYR A 325 22.22 5.53 13.21
CA TYR A 325 21.52 5.84 11.95
C TYR A 325 22.53 6.30 10.93
N ILE A 326 22.48 5.69 9.74
CA ILE A 326 23.20 6.11 8.56
C ILE A 326 22.22 6.66 7.53
N GLU A 327 22.67 7.61 6.72
CA GLU A 327 21.88 8.12 5.60
C GLU A 327 21.91 7.12 4.44
N ILE A 328 20.75 6.87 3.84
CA ILE A 328 20.56 5.98 2.69
C ILE A 328 19.83 6.73 1.57
N SER A 329 19.81 6.19 0.35
CA SER A 329 19.00 6.78 -0.72
C SER A 329 17.51 6.52 -0.52
N GLU A 330 16.64 7.34 -1.12
CA GLU A 330 15.21 7.07 -1.18
C GLU A 330 14.91 5.70 -1.81
N SER A 331 15.63 5.32 -2.87
CA SER A 331 15.50 4.00 -3.47
C SER A 331 15.87 2.85 -2.53
N ASP A 332 16.85 3.05 -1.65
CA ASP A 332 17.18 2.05 -0.61
C ASP A 332 16.09 1.98 0.45
N TYR A 333 15.49 3.12 0.78
CA TYR A 333 14.39 3.19 1.75
C TYR A 333 13.16 2.43 1.27
N LEU A 334 12.77 2.63 0.01
CA LEU A 334 11.58 2.04 -0.58
C LEU A 334 11.69 0.51 -0.77
N ARG A 335 12.90 -0.03 -0.90
CA ARG A 335 13.13 -1.49 -0.95
C ARG A 335 12.75 -2.16 0.38
N ASP A 336 12.04 -3.29 0.30
CA ASP A 336 11.49 -4.02 1.46
C ASP A 336 12.52 -4.71 2.37
#